data_AF-A0AAD4XPL5-F1
#
_entry.id   AF-A0AAD4XPL5-F1
#
_cell.length_a   1.000
_cell.length_b   1.000
_cell.length_c   1.000
_cell.angle_alpha   90.00
_cell.angle_beta   90.00
_cell.angle_gamma   90.00
#
_symmetry.space_group_name_H-M   'P 1'
#
loop_
_entity.id
_entity.type
_entity.pdbx_description
1 polymer ?
#
loop_
_entity_poly.entity_id
_entity_poly.type
_entity_poly.pdbx_seq_one_letter_code
_entity_poly.pdbx_strand_id
1 'polypeptide(L)'
;MDLGFKEIDFLACCGSTQFSKEMFSASPFPSLESTIETARNIWFNKVDVNGWLEAYAAHPQIGDTSGRNRKTETSAQWSKGEQSTAISTATDSMLQELLDWNHRYREKFGFVFLICASGRSTPAILAELKTRYMNRPIVEFETAAKEQMKITELRLAKLYAAKIDVTSASISQNPINLKTKAEEDRVSIIGAHITAGSEAHVNKSHQVSVRTKPPITTHVLDVSQGSPAAGIEVHLQKWNGEKPHPMFDELDSNGWVALGSSITDMDGRSGNLMNVVNDVDPGIYRISFNTGKYVSAGFFPYVSIVFEIKENQKSQHFHVPLLLSPFSFTTYRGS
;
A
#
# COMPACT_ATOMS: atom_id res chain seq x y z
N MET A 1 28.69 -4.78 8.64
CA MET A 1 29.93 -4.38 7.95
C MET A 1 29.68 -2.97 7.46
N ASP A 2 30.48 -1.99 7.88
CA ASP A 2 30.31 -0.62 7.41
C ASP A 2 30.89 -0.51 5.99
N LEU A 3 30.02 -0.43 4.99
CA LEU A 3 30.41 -0.32 3.58
C LEU A 3 30.69 1.13 3.16
N GLY A 4 30.64 2.10 4.08
CA GLY A 4 30.97 3.49 3.80
C GLY A 4 30.08 4.10 2.71
N PHE A 5 28.77 3.87 2.79
CA PHE A 5 27.81 4.51 1.89
C PHE A 5 27.77 6.02 2.14
N LYS A 6 27.75 6.80 1.07
CA LYS A 6 27.56 8.26 1.12
C LYS A 6 26.16 8.61 0.66
N GLU A 7 25.63 9.75 1.10
CA GLU A 7 24.31 10.24 0.64
C GLU A 7 24.19 10.28 -0.90
N ILE A 8 25.27 10.71 -1.57
CA ILE A 8 25.32 10.77 -3.04
C ILE A 8 25.14 9.40 -3.72
N ASP A 9 25.52 8.32 -3.04
CA ASP A 9 25.35 6.96 -3.56
C ASP A 9 23.84 6.62 -3.65
N PHE A 10 23.07 6.95 -2.60
CA PHE A 10 21.61 6.76 -2.58
C PHE A 10 20.88 7.71 -3.54
N LEU A 11 21.38 8.94 -3.68
CA LEU A 11 20.84 9.88 -4.66
C LEU A 11 21.03 9.35 -6.09
N ALA A 12 22.14 8.69 -6.41
CA ALA A 12 22.35 8.06 -7.71
C ALA A 12 21.39 6.87 -7.97
N CYS A 13 20.99 6.15 -6.92
CA CYS A 13 20.03 5.05 -7.03
C CYS A 13 18.61 5.54 -7.32
N CYS A 14 18.11 6.54 -6.58
CA CYS A 14 16.69 6.94 -6.63
C CYS A 14 16.44 8.29 -7.32
N GLY A 15 17.32 9.29 -7.14
CA GLY A 15 17.13 10.65 -7.66
C GLY A 15 16.37 11.61 -6.75
N SER A 16 15.74 11.11 -5.68
CA SER A 16 15.12 11.91 -4.60
C SER A 16 16.13 12.27 -3.51
N THR A 17 16.20 13.56 -3.19
CA THR A 17 17.05 14.10 -2.10
C THR A 17 16.52 13.75 -0.73
N GLN A 18 15.19 13.68 -0.56
CA GLN A 18 14.59 13.24 0.70
C GLN A 18 14.93 11.77 0.96
N PHE A 19 14.74 10.91 -0.05
CA PHE A 19 15.11 9.49 0.03
C PHE A 19 16.60 9.31 0.37
N SER A 20 17.50 10.06 -0.28
CA SER A 20 18.93 9.91 -0.05
C SER A 20 19.34 10.28 1.38
N LYS A 21 18.78 11.36 1.93
CA LYS A 21 19.03 11.80 3.31
C LYS A 21 18.53 10.79 4.34
N GLU A 22 17.32 10.28 4.15
CA GLU A 22 16.73 9.25 5.02
C GLU A 22 17.55 7.96 4.98
N MET A 23 17.95 7.49 3.79
CA MET A 23 18.80 6.31 3.63
C MET A 23 20.17 6.51 4.27
N PHE A 24 20.79 7.67 4.10
CA PHE A 24 22.07 7.97 4.71
C PHE A 24 21.98 8.00 6.24
N SER A 25 20.92 8.60 6.78
CA SER A 25 20.67 8.65 8.23
C SER A 25 20.39 7.27 8.84
N ALA A 26 19.84 6.34 8.05
CA ALA A 26 19.59 4.95 8.46
C ALA A 26 20.81 4.02 8.30
N SER A 27 21.86 4.47 7.63
CA SER A 27 23.10 3.70 7.47
C SER A 27 23.96 3.72 8.76
N PRO A 28 24.79 2.71 9.03
CA PRO A 28 25.15 1.57 8.18
C PRO A 28 24.15 0.41 8.22
N PHE A 29 24.09 -0.37 7.13
CA PHE A 29 23.20 -1.53 7.00
C PHE A 29 23.93 -2.85 7.24
N PRO A 30 23.29 -3.86 7.86
CA PRO A 30 23.90 -5.15 8.13
C PRO A 30 23.98 -6.06 6.89
N SER A 31 23.07 -5.92 5.94
CA SER A 31 22.98 -6.76 4.72
C SER A 31 22.32 -6.00 3.56
N LEU A 32 22.42 -6.55 2.34
CA LEU A 32 21.67 -6.06 1.17
C LEU A 32 20.16 -6.15 1.41
N GLU A 33 19.69 -7.24 2.02
CA GLU A 33 18.28 -7.44 2.34
C GLU A 33 17.75 -6.34 3.26
N SER A 34 18.47 -6.04 4.35
CA SER A 34 18.11 -4.96 5.27
C SER A 34 18.18 -3.58 4.60
N THR A 35 19.13 -3.37 3.67
CA THR A 35 19.21 -2.14 2.87
C THR A 35 17.96 -1.97 2.00
N ILE A 36 17.53 -3.03 1.32
CA ILE A 36 16.35 -3.02 0.44
C ILE A 36 15.07 -2.84 1.26
N GLU A 37 14.93 -3.52 2.39
CA GLU A 37 13.77 -3.40 3.27
C GLU A 37 13.64 -1.97 3.83
N THR A 38 14.75 -1.41 4.31
CA THR A 38 14.80 -0.02 4.79
C THR A 38 14.47 0.97 3.68
N ALA A 39 15.02 0.74 2.47
CA ALA A 39 14.71 1.56 1.29
C ALA A 39 13.21 1.53 0.94
N ARG A 40 12.57 0.36 0.95
CA ARG A 40 11.12 0.24 0.72
C ARG A 40 10.32 0.99 1.78
N ASN A 41 10.68 0.82 3.05
CA ASN A 41 9.98 1.49 4.14
C ASN A 41 10.08 3.02 4.00
N ILE A 42 11.28 3.55 3.76
CA ILE A 42 11.52 4.98 3.56
C ILE A 42 10.73 5.48 2.35
N TRP A 43 10.84 4.80 1.21
CA TRP A 43 10.22 5.24 -0.04
C TRP A 43 8.70 5.34 0.05
N PHE A 44 8.03 4.37 0.67
CA PHE A 44 6.57 4.33 0.72
C PHE A 44 5.96 5.00 1.94
N ASN A 45 6.71 5.21 3.03
CA ASN A 45 6.14 5.73 4.28
C ASN A 45 6.76 7.04 4.77
N LYS A 46 7.91 7.47 4.23
CA LYS A 46 8.59 8.70 4.66
C LYS A 46 8.80 9.72 3.55
N VAL A 47 9.01 9.27 2.32
CA VAL A 47 9.18 10.17 1.18
C VAL A 47 7.81 10.70 0.76
N ASP A 48 7.70 12.03 0.67
CA ASP A 48 6.46 12.69 0.30
C ASP A 48 6.27 12.76 -1.23
N VAL A 49 5.16 13.35 -1.65
CA VAL A 49 4.82 13.54 -3.08
C VAL A 49 5.88 14.35 -3.83
N ASN A 50 6.52 15.33 -3.19
CA ASN A 50 7.57 16.13 -3.82
C ASN A 50 8.83 15.30 -4.02
N GLY A 51 9.19 14.47 -3.04
CA GLY A 51 10.29 13.53 -3.14
C GLY A 51 10.07 12.49 -4.24
N TRP A 52 8.84 12.01 -4.43
CA TRP A 52 8.50 11.14 -5.56
C TRP A 52 8.63 11.83 -6.91
N LEU A 53 8.05 13.02 -7.06
CA LEU A 53 8.15 13.81 -8.30
C LEU A 53 9.60 14.17 -8.65
N GLU A 54 10.42 14.45 -7.64
CA GLU A 54 11.85 14.69 -7.82
C GLU A 54 12.57 13.45 -8.38
N ALA A 55 12.27 12.27 -7.84
CA ALA A 55 12.82 11.02 -8.37
C ALA A 55 12.37 10.78 -9.82
N TYR A 56 11.10 11.03 -10.14
CA TYR A 56 10.57 10.83 -11.49
C TYR A 56 11.26 11.74 -12.49
N ALA A 57 11.48 13.01 -12.12
CA ALA A 57 12.17 13.98 -12.98
C ALA A 57 13.66 13.64 -13.22
N ALA A 58 14.28 12.86 -12.34
CA ALA A 58 15.67 12.43 -12.48
C ALA A 58 15.86 11.31 -13.52
N HIS A 59 14.79 10.72 -14.06
CA HIS A 59 14.87 9.68 -15.08
C HIS A 59 14.82 10.24 -16.50
N PRO A 60 15.67 9.72 -17.41
CA PRO A 60 15.51 9.99 -18.83
C PRO A 60 14.24 9.31 -19.35
N GLN A 61 13.62 9.90 -20.37
CA GLN A 61 12.53 9.25 -21.08
C GLN A 61 13.03 7.96 -21.74
N ILE A 62 12.20 6.91 -21.77
CA ILE A 62 12.55 5.67 -22.47
C ILE A 62 12.63 5.98 -23.97
N GLY A 63 13.79 5.71 -24.57
CA GLY A 63 14.07 6.03 -25.97
C GLY A 63 14.77 7.38 -26.20
N ASP A 64 14.93 8.22 -25.16
CA ASP A 64 15.71 9.46 -25.25
C ASP A 64 17.19 9.20 -24.92
N THR A 65 18.04 9.31 -25.95
CA THR A 65 19.49 9.17 -25.82
C THR A 65 20.20 10.49 -25.44
N SER A 66 19.48 11.62 -25.46
CA SER A 66 20.05 12.97 -25.35
C SER A 66 20.51 13.37 -23.94
N GLY A 67 20.13 12.61 -22.91
CA GLY A 67 20.73 12.69 -21.57
C GLY A 67 20.47 13.98 -20.78
N ARG A 68 19.45 14.77 -21.15
CA ARG A 68 19.28 16.15 -20.68
C ARG A 68 18.86 16.35 -19.21
N ASN A 69 18.60 15.30 -18.41
CA ASN A 69 18.08 15.42 -17.03
C ASN A 69 18.82 14.56 -15.97
N ARG A 70 20.11 14.27 -16.15
CA ARG A 70 20.84 13.34 -15.26
C ARG A 70 21.51 14.06 -14.09
N LYS A 71 21.14 13.70 -12.84
CA LYS A 71 21.76 14.24 -11.62
C LYS A 71 23.16 13.69 -11.34
N THR A 72 23.47 12.46 -11.78
CA THR A 72 24.80 11.84 -11.58
C THR A 72 25.22 10.99 -12.80
N GLU A 73 26.53 10.87 -13.03
CA GLU A 73 27.10 10.05 -14.10
C GLU A 73 26.82 8.55 -13.89
N THR A 74 26.85 8.08 -12.64
CA THR A 74 26.51 6.70 -12.27
C THR A 74 25.07 6.34 -12.65
N SER A 75 24.11 7.24 -12.38
CA SER A 75 22.71 7.05 -12.78
C SER A 75 22.55 6.97 -14.31
N ALA A 76 23.33 7.76 -15.04
CA ALA A 76 23.36 7.73 -16.51
C ALA A 76 23.82 6.38 -17.06
N GLN A 77 24.88 5.81 -16.48
CA GLN A 77 25.42 4.51 -16.89
C GLN A 77 24.44 3.38 -16.61
N TRP A 78 23.83 3.36 -15.42
CA TRP A 78 22.83 2.34 -15.08
C TRP A 78 21.59 2.42 -15.96
N SER A 79 21.11 3.62 -16.25
CA SER A 79 19.96 3.83 -17.15
C SER A 79 20.20 3.27 -18.56
N LYS A 80 21.41 3.45 -19.12
CA LYS A 80 21.78 2.84 -20.43
C LYS A 80 21.69 1.30 -20.39
N GLY A 81 22.18 0.68 -19.31
CA GLY A 81 22.10 -0.77 -19.13
C GLY A 81 20.65 -1.26 -18.95
N GLU A 82 19.84 -0.52 -18.19
CA GLU A 82 18.43 -0.83 -17.91
C GLU A 82 17.58 -0.80 -19.19
N GLN A 83 17.87 0.09 -20.14
CA GLN A 83 17.13 0.22 -21.40
C GLN A 83 17.72 -0.61 -22.55
N SER A 84 18.80 -1.35 -22.34
CA SER A 84 19.55 -2.04 -23.40
C SER A 84 18.68 -2.99 -24.24
N THR A 85 17.89 -3.85 -23.59
CA THR A 85 16.98 -4.80 -24.26
C THR A 85 15.88 -4.09 -25.04
N ALA A 86 15.36 -2.98 -24.52
CA ALA A 86 14.35 -2.19 -25.22
C ALA A 86 14.95 -1.61 -26.51
N ILE A 87 16.11 -0.97 -26.40
CA ILE A 87 16.81 -0.35 -27.54
C ILE A 87 17.17 -1.40 -28.60
N SER A 88 17.68 -2.56 -28.20
CA SER A 88 18.07 -3.62 -29.15
C SER A 88 16.89 -4.28 -29.87
N THR A 89 15.67 -4.12 -29.36
CA THR A 89 14.44 -4.72 -29.92
C THR A 89 13.54 -3.69 -30.61
N ALA A 90 13.96 -2.43 -30.69
CA ALA A 90 13.17 -1.37 -31.30
C ALA A 90 13.38 -1.33 -32.83
N THR A 91 12.29 -1.14 -33.56
CA THR A 91 12.33 -0.62 -34.94
C THR A 91 12.12 0.89 -34.91
N ASP A 92 12.51 1.60 -35.98
CA ASP A 92 12.32 3.06 -36.06
C ASP A 92 10.85 3.47 -35.88
N SER A 93 9.92 2.68 -36.42
CA SER A 93 8.47 2.88 -36.26
C SER A 93 8.02 2.73 -34.80
N MET A 94 8.55 1.71 -34.08
CA MET A 94 8.23 1.51 -32.66
C MET A 94 8.83 2.62 -31.78
N LEU A 95 10.01 3.13 -32.13
CA LEU A 95 10.62 4.23 -31.39
C LEU A 95 9.82 5.52 -31.57
N GLN A 96 9.35 5.80 -32.79
CA GLN A 96 8.45 6.93 -33.05
C GLN A 96 7.13 6.79 -32.28
N GLU A 97 6.52 5.61 -32.29
CA GLU A 97 5.31 5.34 -31.53
C GLU A 97 5.54 5.55 -30.02
N LEU A 98 6.68 5.08 -29.49
CA LEU A 98 7.05 5.26 -28.09
C LEU A 98 7.23 6.74 -27.72
N LEU A 99 7.82 7.54 -28.60
CA LEU A 99 7.95 8.98 -28.42
C LEU A 99 6.58 9.66 -28.35
N ASP A 100 5.68 9.36 -29.28
CA ASP A 100 4.33 9.92 -29.33
C ASP A 100 3.52 9.56 -28.06
N TRP A 101 3.63 8.31 -27.61
CA TRP A 101 2.96 7.85 -26.40
C TRP A 101 3.56 8.44 -25.12
N ASN A 102 4.88 8.61 -25.05
CA ASN A 102 5.52 9.32 -23.94
C ASN A 102 5.05 10.78 -23.84
N HIS A 103 4.85 11.44 -24.99
CA HIS A 103 4.30 12.80 -25.03
C HIS A 103 2.89 12.84 -24.44
N ARG A 104 1.98 11.99 -24.94
CA ARG A 104 0.60 11.87 -24.43
C ARG A 104 0.55 11.54 -22.95
N TYR A 105 1.39 10.60 -22.51
CA TYR A 105 1.48 10.21 -21.11
C TYR A 105 1.85 11.42 -20.23
N ARG A 106 2.87 12.18 -20.63
CA ARG A 106 3.34 13.35 -19.88
C ARG A 106 2.30 14.46 -19.86
N GLU A 107 1.61 14.71 -20.97
CA GLU A 107 0.51 15.69 -21.03
C GLU A 107 -0.64 15.31 -20.07
N LYS A 108 -1.01 14.03 -20.01
CA LYS A 108 -2.10 13.55 -19.16
C LYS A 108 -1.74 13.54 -17.67
N PHE A 109 -0.57 13.02 -17.33
CA PHE A 109 -0.21 12.73 -15.93
C PHE A 109 0.74 13.76 -15.30
N GLY A 110 1.38 14.61 -16.09
CA GLY A 110 2.29 15.66 -15.60
C GLY A 110 3.71 15.20 -15.26
N PHE A 111 4.03 13.91 -15.42
CA PHE A 111 5.36 13.35 -15.19
C PHE A 111 5.74 12.34 -16.28
N VAL A 112 7.02 11.97 -16.35
CA VAL A 112 7.53 11.01 -17.35
C VAL A 112 6.96 9.61 -17.12
N PHE A 113 6.87 8.77 -18.15
CA PHE A 113 6.50 7.38 -17.96
C PHE A 113 7.64 6.61 -17.29
N LEU A 114 7.38 6.06 -16.10
CA LEU A 114 8.34 5.23 -15.37
C LEU A 114 7.98 3.75 -15.48
N ILE A 115 8.97 2.96 -15.87
CA ILE A 115 8.92 1.50 -15.85
C ILE A 115 10.31 0.95 -15.60
N CYS A 116 10.42 -0.12 -14.80
CA CYS A 116 11.65 -0.89 -14.69
C CYS A 116 11.91 -1.63 -16.01
N ALA A 117 12.68 -1.00 -16.89
CA ALA A 117 12.94 -1.47 -18.25
C ALA A 117 13.89 -2.67 -18.34
N SER A 118 14.58 -3.03 -17.25
CA SER A 118 15.55 -4.13 -17.23
C SER A 118 14.94 -5.43 -17.75
N GLY A 119 15.48 -5.95 -18.85
CA GLY A 119 15.02 -7.19 -19.49
C GLY A 119 13.71 -7.07 -20.30
N ARG A 120 13.13 -5.87 -20.44
CA ARG A 120 11.89 -5.65 -21.22
C ARG A 120 12.22 -5.22 -22.65
N SER A 121 11.46 -5.75 -23.60
CA SER A 121 11.50 -5.33 -25.00
C SER A 121 10.68 -4.07 -25.25
N THR A 122 10.95 -3.34 -26.34
CA THR A 122 10.18 -2.15 -26.71
C THR A 122 8.67 -2.44 -26.89
N PRO A 123 8.23 -3.52 -27.56
CA PRO A 123 6.81 -3.86 -27.65
C PRO A 123 6.14 -4.09 -26.29
N ALA A 124 6.85 -4.71 -25.33
CA ALA A 124 6.33 -4.93 -23.99
C ALA A 124 6.16 -3.61 -23.22
N ILE A 125 7.12 -2.69 -23.37
CA ILE A 125 7.05 -1.35 -22.78
C ILE A 125 5.90 -0.55 -23.37
N LEU A 126 5.74 -0.58 -24.70
CA LEU A 126 4.63 0.08 -25.41
C LEU A 126 3.26 -0.45 -24.96
N ALA A 127 3.12 -1.77 -24.82
CA ALA A 127 1.89 -2.40 -24.35
C ALA A 127 1.56 -1.95 -22.91
N GLU A 128 2.55 -1.94 -22.02
CA GLU A 128 2.38 -1.49 -20.63
C GLU A 128 2.01 0.00 -20.57
N LEU A 129 2.66 0.84 -21.37
CA LEU A 129 2.36 2.27 -21.45
C LEU A 129 0.91 2.49 -21.90
N LYS A 130 0.45 1.83 -22.96
CA LYS A 130 -0.93 1.94 -23.46
C LYS A 130 -1.96 1.47 -22.43
N THR A 131 -1.68 0.38 -21.72
CA THR A 131 -2.54 -0.12 -20.64
C THR A 131 -2.62 0.90 -19.50
N ARG A 132 -1.47 1.36 -19.00
CA ARG A 132 -1.38 2.33 -17.89
C ARG A 132 -1.92 3.71 -18.26
N TYR A 133 -1.92 4.06 -19.54
CA TYR A 133 -2.55 5.30 -20.00
C TYR A 133 -4.04 5.37 -19.66
N MET A 134 -4.72 4.23 -19.49
CA MET A 134 -6.14 4.20 -19.09
C MET A 134 -6.35 4.47 -17.59
N ASN A 135 -5.30 4.48 -16.78
CA ASN A 135 -5.40 4.70 -15.34
C ASN A 135 -5.90 6.11 -15.00
N ARG A 136 -6.50 6.21 -13.80
CA ARG A 136 -6.74 7.49 -13.13
C ARG A 136 -5.41 8.07 -12.65
N PRO A 137 -5.21 9.41 -12.64
CA PRO A 137 -3.93 10.02 -12.28
C PRO A 137 -3.34 9.54 -10.94
N ILE A 138 -4.17 9.39 -9.90
CA ILE A 138 -3.71 8.93 -8.58
C ILE A 138 -3.19 7.48 -8.61
N VAL A 139 -3.89 6.59 -9.32
CA VAL A 139 -3.49 5.17 -9.47
C VAL A 139 -2.18 5.07 -10.25
N GLU A 140 -2.02 5.91 -11.27
CA GLU A 140 -0.81 5.93 -12.07
C GLU A 140 0.38 6.50 -11.30
N PHE A 141 0.13 7.51 -10.46
CA PHE A 141 1.15 8.09 -9.60
C PHE A 141 1.73 7.07 -8.62
N GLU A 142 0.87 6.24 -7.99
CA GLU A 142 1.30 5.13 -7.13
C GLU A 142 1.97 4.00 -7.92
N THR A 143 1.51 3.73 -9.14
CA THR A 143 2.11 2.70 -10.02
C THR A 143 3.54 3.11 -10.41
N ALA A 144 3.74 4.38 -10.76
CA ALA A 144 5.06 4.94 -11.02
C ALA A 144 5.98 4.85 -9.80
N ALA A 145 5.44 5.03 -8.58
CA ALA A 145 6.21 4.90 -7.35
C ALA A 145 6.71 3.46 -7.15
N LYS A 146 5.87 2.47 -7.48
CA LYS A 146 6.24 1.04 -7.44
C LYS A 146 7.31 0.71 -8.48
N GLU A 147 7.20 1.23 -9.70
CA GLU A 147 8.21 1.04 -10.74
C GLU A 147 9.55 1.72 -10.38
N GLN A 148 9.49 2.93 -9.81
CA GLN A 148 10.66 3.63 -9.28
C GLN A 148 11.39 2.81 -8.21
N MET A 149 10.65 2.17 -7.31
CA MET A 149 11.26 1.33 -6.27
C MET A 149 11.95 0.11 -6.87
N LYS A 150 11.36 -0.56 -7.88
CA LYS A 150 12.01 -1.67 -8.59
C LYS A 150 13.35 -1.26 -9.20
N ILE A 151 13.40 -0.07 -9.82
CA ILE A 151 14.66 0.49 -10.37
C ILE A 151 15.66 0.76 -9.23
N THR A 152 15.19 1.34 -8.13
CA THR A 152 16.03 1.66 -6.97
C THR A 152 16.62 0.38 -6.36
N GLU A 153 15.85 -0.70 -6.23
CA GLU A 153 16.34 -2.01 -5.75
C GLU A 153 17.46 -2.58 -6.64
N LEU A 154 17.26 -2.55 -7.96
CA LEU A 154 18.29 -3.00 -8.91
C LEU A 154 19.58 -2.19 -8.78
N ARG A 155 19.46 -0.87 -8.59
CA ARG A 155 20.60 0.03 -8.44
C ARG A 155 21.29 -0.12 -7.08
N LEU A 156 20.53 -0.32 -6.00
CA LEU A 156 21.07 -0.62 -4.67
C LEU A 156 21.83 -1.94 -4.67
N ALA A 157 21.31 -2.99 -5.32
CA ALA A 157 22.02 -4.27 -5.44
C ALA A 157 23.36 -4.11 -6.18
N LYS A 158 23.39 -3.35 -7.28
CA LYS A 158 24.63 -3.02 -8.02
C LYS A 158 25.61 -2.22 -7.16
N LEU A 159 25.12 -1.22 -6.44
CA LEU A 159 25.93 -0.39 -5.55
C LEU A 159 26.53 -1.23 -4.41
N TYR A 160 25.73 -2.10 -3.79
CA TYR A 160 26.15 -2.98 -2.70
C TYR A 160 27.24 -3.96 -3.16
N ALA A 161 27.05 -4.60 -4.32
CA ALA A 161 28.06 -5.48 -4.91
C ALA A 161 29.37 -4.74 -5.19
N ALA A 162 29.31 -3.54 -5.78
CA ALA A 162 30.50 -2.74 -6.05
C ALA A 162 31.25 -2.32 -4.77
N LYS A 163 30.53 -2.02 -3.68
CA LYS A 163 31.16 -1.69 -2.39
C LYS A 163 31.82 -2.89 -1.73
N ILE A 164 31.21 -4.08 -1.83
CA ILE A 164 31.83 -5.33 -1.38
C ILE A 164 33.16 -5.54 -2.10
N ASP A 165 33.17 -5.44 -3.44
CA ASP A 165 34.37 -5.64 -4.27
C ASP A 165 35.50 -4.67 -3.91
N VAL A 166 35.16 -3.41 -3.59
CA VAL A 166 36.15 -2.41 -3.16
C VAL A 166 36.70 -2.73 -1.76
N THR A 167 35.85 -3.13 -0.82
CA THR A 167 36.30 -3.54 0.53
C THR A 167 37.14 -4.81 0.52
N SER A 168 36.85 -5.77 -0.37
CA SER A 168 37.67 -6.98 -0.51
C SER A 168 38.98 -6.73 -1.25
N ALA A 169 39.00 -5.82 -2.24
CA ALA A 169 40.23 -5.40 -2.94
C ALA A 169 41.19 -4.61 -2.03
N SER A 170 40.68 -3.83 -1.09
CA SER A 170 41.50 -3.07 -0.12
C SER A 170 42.11 -3.93 1.00
N ILE A 171 41.66 -5.18 1.17
CA ILE A 171 42.21 -6.14 2.13
C ILE A 171 43.31 -7.03 1.50
N SER A 172 43.47 -7.03 0.17
CA SER A 172 44.44 -7.87 -0.54
C SER A 172 45.75 -7.13 -0.89
N GLN A 173 46.63 -6.95 0.10
CA GLN A 173 48.09 -6.99 -0.11
C GLN A 173 48.65 -8.25 0.55
N ASN A 174 48.50 -9.40 -0.11
CA ASN A 174 49.49 -10.49 -0.15
C ASN A 174 48.95 -11.64 -1.04
N PRO A 175 49.71 -12.13 -2.04
CA PRO A 175 49.19 -13.11 -2.97
C PRO A 175 49.46 -14.53 -2.45
N ILE A 176 48.41 -15.34 -2.26
CA ILE A 176 48.50 -16.79 -2.43
C ILE A 176 47.32 -17.28 -3.27
N ASN A 177 47.71 -17.94 -4.35
CA ASN A 177 46.92 -18.59 -5.40
C ASN A 177 46.22 -19.85 -4.88
N LEU A 178 44.96 -20.09 -5.22
CA LEU A 178 44.41 -21.42 -5.52
C LEU A 178 43.00 -21.34 -6.15
N LYS A 179 42.85 -22.05 -7.28
CA LYS A 179 41.64 -22.25 -8.10
C LYS A 179 40.65 -23.23 -7.43
N THR A 180 39.33 -23.05 -7.63
CA THR A 180 38.41 -23.85 -8.51
C THR A 180 36.94 -23.85 -8.05
N LYS A 181 36.04 -23.41 -8.96
CA LYS A 181 34.81 -24.05 -9.51
C LYS A 181 33.81 -24.77 -8.57
N ALA A 182 32.53 -24.33 -8.59
CA ALA A 182 31.34 -25.15 -8.90
C ALA A 182 30.02 -24.33 -8.82
N GLU A 183 29.26 -24.39 -9.92
CA GLU A 183 27.85 -23.97 -10.06
C GLU A 183 26.90 -25.06 -9.53
N GLU A 184 25.61 -24.69 -9.43
CA GLU A 184 24.40 -25.53 -9.31
C GLU A 184 24.05 -26.09 -7.92
N ASP A 185 23.08 -25.45 -7.25
CA ASP A 185 21.91 -26.15 -6.69
C ASP A 185 20.82 -25.14 -6.26
N ARG A 186 19.55 -25.57 -6.21
CA ARG A 186 18.31 -24.87 -5.76
C ARG A 186 17.25 -24.61 -6.85
N VAL A 187 16.98 -25.63 -7.66
CA VAL A 187 15.62 -25.91 -8.15
C VAL A 187 15.12 -27.17 -7.45
N SER A 188 14.80 -27.03 -6.16
CA SER A 188 14.03 -27.98 -5.37
C SER A 188 13.54 -27.22 -4.14
N ILE A 189 12.29 -27.47 -3.72
CA ILE A 189 11.57 -26.81 -2.61
C ILE A 189 10.80 -25.55 -3.00
N ILE A 190 9.77 -25.66 -3.86
CA ILE A 190 8.40 -25.11 -3.62
C ILE A 190 7.41 -25.93 -4.46
N GLY A 191 7.19 -27.19 -4.06
CA GLY A 191 6.29 -28.15 -4.72
C GLY A 191 5.26 -28.77 -3.77
N ALA A 192 4.94 -28.09 -2.68
CA ALA A 192 3.92 -28.53 -1.74
C ALA A 192 3.24 -27.28 -1.20
N HIS A 193 2.03 -27.00 -1.66
CA HIS A 193 0.90 -26.27 -1.01
C HIS A 193 -0.25 -26.04 -2.02
N ILE A 194 -0.41 -26.96 -2.98
CA ILE A 194 -1.58 -27.00 -3.87
C ILE A 194 -2.21 -28.38 -3.68
N THR A 195 -3.51 -28.38 -3.36
CA THR A 195 -4.46 -29.51 -3.23
C THR A 195 -4.35 -30.45 -2.01
N ALA A 196 -5.10 -30.09 -0.95
CA ALA A 196 -5.97 -30.98 -0.18
C ALA A 196 -7.00 -30.06 0.51
N GLY A 197 -8.31 -30.29 0.55
CA GLY A 197 -9.14 -31.42 0.20
C GLY A 197 -10.45 -31.16 0.95
N SER A 198 -11.56 -31.13 0.22
CA SER A 198 -12.93 -30.95 0.73
C SER A 198 -13.28 -32.04 1.75
N GLU A 199 -13.79 -31.66 2.92
CA GLU A 199 -14.53 -32.58 3.80
C GLU A 199 -15.85 -31.98 4.29
N ALA A 200 -16.79 -32.91 4.44
CA ALA A 200 -18.23 -32.75 4.33
C ALA A 200 -18.93 -32.36 5.63
N HIS A 201 -20.16 -31.87 5.45
CA HIS A 201 -21.20 -31.65 6.45
C HIS A 201 -21.36 -32.83 7.43
N VAL A 202 -21.22 -32.54 8.73
CA VAL A 202 -21.76 -33.37 9.81
C VAL A 202 -22.70 -32.50 10.66
N ASN A 203 -23.96 -32.92 10.73
CA ASN A 203 -25.00 -32.37 11.59
C ASN A 203 -24.56 -32.40 13.06
N LYS A 204 -24.42 -31.23 13.69
CA LYS A 204 -24.35 -31.09 15.15
C LYS A 204 -25.68 -30.56 15.68
N SER A 205 -26.21 -31.29 16.65
CA SER A 205 -27.33 -30.93 17.50
C SER A 205 -27.17 -29.52 18.07
N HIS A 206 -28.28 -28.77 18.16
CA HIS A 206 -28.34 -27.42 18.71
C HIS A 206 -28.03 -27.43 20.21
N GLN A 207 -26.75 -27.29 20.55
CA GLN A 207 -26.36 -26.72 21.84
C GLN A 207 -26.47 -25.21 21.72
N VAL A 208 -27.28 -24.60 22.60
CA VAL A 208 -27.41 -23.15 22.71
C VAL A 208 -26.05 -22.59 23.15
N SER A 209 -25.26 -22.17 22.17
CA SER A 209 -24.00 -21.46 22.37
C SER A 209 -24.33 -20.12 23.06
N VAL A 210 -24.01 -20.02 24.36
CA VAL A 210 -24.12 -18.75 25.08
C VAL A 210 -23.13 -17.77 24.46
N ARG A 211 -23.65 -16.66 23.94
CA ARG A 211 -22.83 -15.62 23.32
C ARG A 211 -21.93 -14.96 24.37
N THR A 212 -20.65 -14.74 24.03
CA THR A 212 -19.68 -14.06 24.91
C THR A 212 -19.47 -12.59 24.56
N LYS A 213 -20.05 -12.13 23.44
CA LYS A 213 -19.97 -10.75 22.94
C LYS A 213 -21.36 -10.23 22.57
N PRO A 214 -21.59 -8.91 22.66
CA PRO A 214 -22.83 -8.31 22.17
C PRO A 214 -23.08 -8.66 20.69
N PRO A 215 -24.35 -8.76 20.26
CA PRO A 215 -24.70 -9.03 18.87
C PRO A 215 -24.14 -8.04 17.86
N ILE A 216 -24.03 -6.77 18.26
CA ILE A 216 -23.54 -5.67 17.46
C ILE A 216 -22.23 -5.19 18.06
N THR A 217 -21.17 -5.18 17.26
CA THR A 217 -19.85 -4.64 17.66
C THR A 217 -19.33 -3.68 16.60
N THR A 218 -18.42 -2.81 16.99
CA THR A 218 -17.73 -1.92 16.05
C THR A 218 -16.23 -1.83 16.37
N HIS A 219 -15.49 -1.35 15.38
CA HIS A 219 -14.08 -1.06 15.43
C HIS A 219 -13.84 0.17 14.54
N VAL A 220 -13.05 1.12 15.02
CA VAL A 220 -12.74 2.34 14.28
C VAL A 220 -11.25 2.39 13.98
N LEU A 221 -10.92 2.51 12.69
CA LEU A 221 -9.56 2.62 12.20
C LEU A 221 -9.36 3.99 11.56
N ASP A 222 -8.33 4.72 12.00
CA ASP A 222 -7.85 5.91 11.31
C ASP A 222 -6.94 5.49 10.16
N VAL A 223 -7.48 5.46 8.95
CA VAL A 223 -6.73 5.05 7.76
C VAL A 223 -5.76 6.12 7.27
N SER A 224 -5.86 7.36 7.77
CA SER A 224 -4.89 8.40 7.45
C SER A 224 -3.59 8.25 8.24
N GLN A 225 -3.68 7.67 9.45
CA GLN A 225 -2.54 7.39 10.32
C GLN A 225 -2.13 5.90 10.29
N GLY A 226 -2.98 5.02 9.74
CA GLY A 226 -2.76 3.58 9.73
C GLY A 226 -2.86 2.94 11.12
N SER A 227 -3.67 3.52 12.02
CA SER A 227 -3.76 3.10 13.43
C SER A 227 -5.21 3.04 13.93
N PRO A 228 -5.50 2.25 14.98
CA PRO A 228 -6.81 2.28 15.63
C PRO A 228 -7.15 3.67 16.17
N ALA A 229 -8.41 4.07 16.05
CA ALA A 229 -8.87 5.38 16.48
C ALA A 229 -9.48 5.29 17.89
N ALA A 230 -8.63 5.54 18.89
CA ALA A 230 -9.02 5.54 20.30
C ALA A 230 -9.74 6.84 20.71
N GLY A 231 -10.63 6.76 21.71
CA GLY A 231 -11.29 7.94 22.27
C GLY A 231 -12.51 8.47 21.50
N ILE A 232 -12.99 7.74 20.50
CA ILE A 232 -14.20 8.11 19.74
C ILE A 232 -15.44 7.69 20.54
N GLU A 233 -16.35 8.64 20.77
CA GLU A 233 -17.65 8.35 21.36
C GLU A 233 -18.55 7.67 20.33
N VAL A 234 -19.18 6.57 20.75
CA VAL A 234 -20.05 5.73 19.91
C VAL A 234 -21.41 5.57 20.59
N HIS A 235 -22.48 5.76 19.83
CA HIS A 235 -23.86 5.54 20.28
C HIS A 235 -24.56 4.52 19.39
N LEU A 236 -25.35 3.64 20.00
CA LEU A 236 -26.21 2.69 19.29
C LEU A 236 -27.68 2.98 19.62
N GLN A 237 -28.50 3.04 18.57
CA GLN A 237 -29.94 3.27 18.67
C GLN A 237 -30.69 2.24 17.81
N LYS A 238 -31.93 1.95 18.18
CA LYS A 238 -32.88 1.14 17.41
C LYS A 238 -34.07 2.00 17.01
N TRP A 239 -34.53 1.81 15.80
CA TRP A 239 -35.75 2.44 15.31
C TRP A 239 -37.00 1.77 15.91
N ASN A 240 -37.89 2.59 16.44
CA ASN A 240 -39.17 2.23 17.05
C ASN A 240 -40.25 3.26 16.70
N GLY A 241 -40.15 3.90 15.52
CA GLY A 241 -41.18 4.82 15.04
C GLY A 241 -42.42 4.09 14.54
N GLU A 242 -43.49 4.84 14.27
CA GLU A 242 -44.77 4.28 13.78
C GLU A 242 -44.62 3.56 12.43
N LYS A 243 -43.72 4.06 11.58
CA LYS A 243 -43.37 3.41 10.31
C LYS A 243 -42.35 2.29 10.56
N PRO A 244 -42.38 1.20 9.79
CA PRO A 244 -41.44 0.08 9.95
C PRO A 244 -39.97 0.47 9.69
N HIS A 245 -39.73 1.52 8.90
CA HIS A 245 -38.40 2.03 8.56
C HIS A 245 -38.34 3.55 8.70
N PRO A 246 -37.19 4.13 9.12
CA PRO A 246 -36.98 5.56 9.05
C PRO A 246 -36.94 6.00 7.58
N MET A 247 -37.61 7.11 7.25
CA MET A 247 -37.57 7.67 5.90
C MET A 247 -36.35 8.58 5.72
N PHE A 248 -35.82 8.66 4.50
CA PHE A 248 -34.64 9.46 4.18
C PHE A 248 -34.90 10.97 4.24
N ASP A 249 -36.13 11.40 3.98
CA ASP A 249 -36.58 12.78 3.86
C ASP A 249 -37.26 13.32 5.13
N GLU A 250 -37.53 12.47 6.13
CA GLU A 250 -38.07 12.90 7.41
C GLU A 250 -36.95 13.39 8.33
N LEU A 251 -37.03 14.66 8.72
CA LEU A 251 -36.24 15.21 9.84
C LEU A 251 -36.38 14.29 11.05
N ASP A 252 -35.23 13.92 11.64
CA ASP A 252 -35.08 12.95 12.74
C ASP A 252 -36.35 12.86 13.62
N SER A 253 -37.20 11.90 13.28
CA SER A 253 -38.46 11.66 13.98
C SER A 253 -38.17 10.99 15.32
N ASN A 254 -39.08 11.15 16.29
CA ASN A 254 -38.97 10.63 17.66
C ASN A 254 -38.91 9.08 17.77
N GLY A 255 -38.64 8.36 16.67
CA GLY A 255 -38.58 6.91 16.62
C GLY A 255 -37.24 6.30 17.05
N TRP A 256 -36.14 7.06 17.16
CA TRP A 256 -34.85 6.48 17.57
C TRP A 256 -34.74 6.31 19.08
N VAL A 257 -34.65 5.05 19.55
CA VAL A 257 -34.48 4.71 20.97
C VAL A 257 -33.03 4.32 21.24
N ALA A 258 -32.41 4.92 22.25
CA ALA A 258 -31.04 4.60 22.64
C ALA A 258 -30.93 3.19 23.26
N LEU A 259 -29.94 2.42 22.80
CA LEU A 259 -29.60 1.11 23.35
C LEU A 259 -28.36 1.17 24.25
N GLY A 260 -27.38 1.99 23.89
CA GLY A 260 -26.15 2.13 24.66
C GLY A 260 -25.14 3.07 24.02
N SER A 261 -24.07 3.33 24.76
CA SER A 261 -22.97 4.19 24.33
C SER A 261 -21.65 3.70 24.88
N SER A 262 -20.55 4.00 24.19
CA SER A 262 -19.19 3.68 24.65
C SER A 262 -18.17 4.66 24.08
N ILE A 263 -16.92 4.50 24.49
CA ILE A 263 -15.76 5.19 23.91
C ILE A 263 -14.82 4.11 23.38
N THR A 264 -14.23 4.32 22.20
CA THR A 264 -13.29 3.36 21.63
C THR A 264 -12.02 3.24 22.47
N ASP A 265 -11.54 2.01 22.68
CA ASP A 265 -10.31 1.71 23.40
C ASP A 265 -9.04 1.92 22.55
N MET A 266 -7.88 1.54 23.08
CA MET A 266 -6.59 1.65 22.37
C MET A 266 -6.48 0.77 21.11
N ASP A 267 -7.32 -0.26 20.99
CA ASP A 267 -7.47 -1.08 19.78
C ASP A 267 -8.62 -0.56 18.90
N GLY A 268 -9.14 0.64 19.14
CA GLY A 268 -10.21 1.26 18.36
C GLY A 268 -11.57 0.57 18.52
N ARG A 269 -11.72 -0.38 19.45
CA ARG A 269 -12.96 -1.15 19.63
C ARG A 269 -13.91 -0.43 20.57
N SER A 270 -15.20 -0.49 20.27
CA SER A 270 -16.22 -0.03 21.20
C SER A 270 -16.31 -0.94 22.42
N GLY A 271 -16.64 -0.36 23.58
CA GLY A 271 -17.19 -1.12 24.70
C GLY A 271 -18.55 -1.76 24.38
N ASN A 272 -19.23 -2.29 25.41
CA ASN A 272 -20.54 -2.89 25.23
C ASN A 272 -21.60 -1.83 24.86
N LEU A 273 -22.04 -1.83 23.60
CA LEU A 273 -23.09 -0.94 23.08
C LEU A 273 -24.51 -1.45 23.35
N MET A 274 -24.64 -2.70 23.78
CA MET A 274 -25.89 -3.35 24.18
C MET A 274 -25.58 -4.56 25.06
N ASN A 275 -26.60 -5.12 25.70
CA ASN A 275 -26.47 -6.35 26.48
C ASN A 275 -26.07 -7.54 25.61
N VAL A 276 -25.35 -8.49 26.22
CA VAL A 276 -25.01 -9.76 25.58
C VAL A 276 -26.26 -10.63 25.56
N VAL A 277 -26.83 -10.81 24.36
CA VAL A 277 -28.01 -11.63 24.09
C VAL A 277 -27.72 -12.61 22.97
N ASN A 278 -28.33 -13.79 23.02
CA ASN A 278 -28.16 -14.79 21.97
C ASN A 278 -28.78 -14.32 20.64
N ASP A 279 -30.00 -13.78 20.73
CA ASP A 279 -30.74 -13.26 19.58
C ASP A 279 -30.92 -11.75 19.73
N VAL A 280 -30.55 -11.01 18.69
CA VAL A 280 -30.86 -9.58 18.57
C VAL A 280 -32.20 -9.41 17.88
N ASP A 281 -33.00 -8.45 18.36
CA ASP A 281 -34.27 -8.14 17.71
C ASP A 281 -34.04 -7.66 16.27
N PRO A 282 -34.83 -8.11 15.30
CA PRO A 282 -34.84 -7.51 13.98
C PRO A 282 -35.29 -6.07 14.03
N GLY A 283 -34.90 -5.32 13.01
CA GLY A 283 -35.27 -3.93 12.83
C GLY A 283 -34.11 -3.10 12.30
N ILE A 284 -34.31 -1.79 12.33
CA ILE A 284 -33.35 -0.82 11.84
C ILE A 284 -32.56 -0.26 13.02
N TYR A 285 -31.25 -0.27 12.89
CA TYR A 285 -30.29 0.20 13.87
C TYR A 285 -29.50 1.37 13.31
N ARG A 286 -29.10 2.28 14.19
CA ARG A 286 -28.19 3.39 13.87
C ARG A 286 -27.02 3.36 14.84
N ILE A 287 -25.82 3.31 14.30
CA ILE A 287 -24.58 3.50 15.05
C ILE A 287 -23.94 4.83 14.65
N SER A 288 -23.66 5.68 15.64
CA SER A 288 -23.15 7.04 15.43
C SER A 288 -21.81 7.24 16.13
N PHE A 289 -20.88 7.93 15.47
CA PHE A 289 -19.51 8.15 15.90
C PHE A 289 -19.22 9.66 15.96
N ASN A 290 -18.72 10.15 17.09
CA ASN A 290 -18.33 11.56 17.25
C ASN A 290 -16.95 11.83 16.61
N THR A 291 -16.91 11.82 15.29
CA THR A 291 -15.67 11.96 14.51
C THR A 291 -15.04 13.35 14.63
N GLY A 292 -15.84 14.40 14.80
CA GLY A 292 -15.33 15.77 14.94
C GLY A 292 -14.57 16.01 16.24
N LYS A 293 -14.91 15.29 17.32
CA LYS A 293 -14.13 15.31 18.56
C LYS A 293 -12.74 14.67 18.39
N TYR A 294 -12.63 13.68 17.51
CA TYR A 294 -11.38 12.95 17.23
C TYR A 294 -10.52 13.66 16.15
N VAL A 295 -11.13 14.09 15.03
CA VAL A 295 -10.49 14.89 13.97
C VAL A 295 -11.13 16.27 13.89
N SER A 296 -10.63 17.23 14.67
CA SER A 296 -11.21 18.58 14.75
C SER A 296 -11.15 19.37 13.44
N ALA A 297 -10.15 19.11 12.59
CA ALA A 297 -10.02 19.70 11.25
C ALA A 297 -10.65 18.82 10.15
N GLY A 298 -11.35 17.74 10.53
CA GLY A 298 -11.99 16.81 9.60
C GLY A 298 -13.27 17.38 9.02
N PHE A 299 -13.66 16.85 7.87
CA PHE A 299 -14.89 17.24 7.17
C PHE A 299 -16.16 16.72 7.85
N PHE A 300 -16.08 15.60 8.56
CA PHE A 300 -17.24 14.96 9.20
C PHE A 300 -17.32 15.33 10.69
N PRO A 301 -18.31 16.13 11.13
CA PRO A 301 -18.50 16.43 12.55
C PRO A 301 -18.96 15.17 13.33
N TYR A 302 -19.71 14.30 12.68
CA TYR A 302 -20.05 12.96 13.15
C TYR A 302 -20.39 12.09 11.94
N VAL A 303 -20.35 10.76 12.13
CA VAL A 303 -20.77 9.79 11.13
C VAL A 303 -21.88 8.92 11.73
N SER A 304 -22.96 8.72 10.98
CA SER A 304 -24.06 7.82 11.37
C SER A 304 -24.25 6.76 10.29
N ILE A 305 -24.24 5.50 10.70
CA ILE A 305 -24.46 4.34 9.83
C ILE A 305 -25.78 3.70 10.24
N VAL A 306 -26.72 3.64 9.30
CA VAL A 306 -28.04 3.01 9.47
C VAL A 306 -28.04 1.66 8.76
N PHE A 307 -28.46 0.60 9.43
CA PHE A 307 -28.45 -0.77 8.89
C PHE A 307 -29.63 -1.60 9.40
N GLU A 308 -29.99 -2.64 8.65
CA GLU A 308 -31.10 -3.54 8.95
C GLU A 308 -30.62 -4.90 9.44
N ILE A 309 -31.28 -5.42 10.47
CA ILE A 309 -31.19 -6.82 10.91
C ILE A 309 -32.51 -7.50 10.57
N LYS A 310 -32.46 -8.57 9.78
CA LYS A 310 -33.65 -9.33 9.36
C LYS A 310 -33.99 -10.47 10.34
N GLU A 311 -35.24 -10.94 10.26
CA GLU A 311 -35.76 -12.06 11.06
C GLU A 311 -34.88 -13.32 11.00
N ASN A 312 -34.33 -13.65 9.83
CA ASN A 312 -33.45 -14.80 9.65
C ASN A 312 -31.99 -14.57 10.08
N GLN A 313 -31.68 -13.42 10.69
CA GLN A 313 -30.32 -13.04 11.10
C GLN A 313 -30.18 -12.79 12.60
N LYS A 314 -31.22 -13.01 13.42
CA LYS A 314 -31.21 -12.69 14.87
C LYS A 314 -30.04 -13.30 15.63
N SER A 315 -29.65 -14.52 15.28
CA SER A 315 -28.55 -15.23 15.95
C SER A 315 -27.17 -14.90 15.36
N GLN A 316 -27.10 -14.08 14.30
CA GLN A 316 -25.84 -13.70 13.65
C GLN A 316 -25.17 -12.54 14.37
N HIS A 317 -23.84 -12.46 14.26
CA HIS A 317 -23.04 -11.33 14.74
C HIS A 317 -22.94 -10.26 13.65
N PHE A 318 -23.02 -9.00 14.07
CA PHE A 318 -22.99 -7.83 13.22
C PHE A 318 -21.81 -6.97 13.63
N HIS A 319 -20.71 -7.09 12.89
CA HIS A 319 -19.60 -6.18 13.03
C HIS A 319 -19.75 -5.03 12.04
N VAL A 320 -19.88 -3.79 12.53
CA VAL A 320 -20.09 -2.60 11.69
C VAL A 320 -18.93 -1.62 11.95
N PRO A 321 -17.76 -1.80 11.32
CA PRO A 321 -16.61 -0.94 11.55
C PRO A 321 -16.71 0.40 10.82
N LEU A 322 -15.89 1.35 11.25
CA LEU A 322 -15.68 2.64 10.59
C LEU A 322 -14.21 2.79 10.22
N LEU A 323 -13.92 2.90 8.92
CA LEU A 323 -12.60 3.28 8.42
C LEU A 323 -12.66 4.78 8.12
N LEU A 324 -11.96 5.57 8.92
CA LEU A 324 -12.07 7.02 8.94
C LEU A 324 -10.79 7.68 8.42
N SER A 325 -10.94 8.67 7.57
CA SER A 325 -9.93 9.70 7.29
C SER A 325 -10.55 11.08 7.45
N PRO A 326 -9.77 12.17 7.45
CA PRO A 326 -10.32 13.52 7.59
C PRO A 326 -11.37 13.89 6.52
N PHE A 327 -11.33 13.30 5.33
CA PHE A 327 -12.21 13.67 4.20
C PHE A 327 -12.90 12.48 3.52
N SER A 328 -12.73 11.26 4.04
CA SER A 328 -13.49 10.09 3.61
C SER A 328 -13.79 9.17 4.79
N PHE A 329 -14.85 8.38 4.67
CA PHE A 329 -15.02 7.21 5.51
C PHE A 329 -15.61 6.06 4.69
N THR A 330 -15.36 4.84 5.14
CA THR A 330 -16.02 3.64 4.61
C THR A 330 -16.48 2.74 5.75
N THR A 331 -17.49 1.93 5.46
CA THR A 331 -18.01 0.90 6.36
C THR A 331 -18.44 -0.32 5.55
N TYR A 332 -18.63 -1.44 6.22
CA TYR A 332 -19.13 -2.68 5.63
C TYR A 332 -19.76 -3.56 6.72
N ARG A 333 -20.41 -4.65 6.30
CA ARG A 333 -20.89 -5.69 7.22
C ARG A 333 -19.81 -6.76 7.41
N GLY A 334 -19.17 -6.78 8.57
CA GLY A 334 -18.26 -7.85 8.99
C GLY A 334 -19.00 -9.04 9.61
N SER A 335 -18.30 -10.17 9.67
CA SER A 335 -18.75 -11.44 10.26
C SER A 335 -18.31 -11.60 11.71
#